data_AF-A0A8S2X5H3-F1
#
_entry.id   AF-A0A8S2X5H3-F1
#
_cell.length_a   1.000
_cell.length_b   1.000
_cell.length_c   1.000
_cell.angle_alpha   90.00
_cell.angle_beta   90.00
_cell.angle_gamma   90.00
#
_symmetry.space_group_name_H-M   'P 1'
#
loop_
_entity.id
_entity.type
_entity.pdbx_description
1 polymer ?
#
loop_
_entity_poly.entity_id
_entity_poly.type
_entity_poly.pdbx_seq_one_letter_code
_entity_poly.pdbx_strand_id
1 'polypeptide(L)'
;MNDLSVEVGHPNGAYYKAYVHDVDATGIDVKYDQDFFPPTKIPFSENRIRLPPEIIDLKKLTPGDPCEVLSKAKEDEPLGWWPATAKMFKGDFFVVDYKVSAQGASYSDIISSDKIRCPNTNPPITYSMFKKAELSVPKEIQEA
;
A
#
# COMPACT_ATOMS: atom_id res chain seq x y z
N MET A 1 9.48 14.54 -12.56
CA MET A 1 8.92 14.68 -11.20
C MET A 1 8.88 13.29 -10.60
N ASN A 2 9.29 13.12 -9.34
CA ASN A 2 9.07 11.85 -8.66
C ASN A 2 7.62 11.90 -8.16
N ASP A 3 6.74 11.11 -8.77
CA ASP A 3 5.34 11.05 -8.34
C ASP A 3 5.27 10.54 -6.89
N LEU A 4 4.38 11.12 -6.07
CA LEU A 4 4.23 10.76 -4.66
C LEU A 4 3.69 9.32 -4.54
N SER A 5 4.52 8.39 -4.07
CA SER A 5 4.11 7.00 -3.89
C SER A 5 3.22 6.83 -2.65
N VAL A 6 2.14 6.06 -2.81
CA VAL A 6 1.16 5.74 -1.77
C VAL A 6 0.82 4.25 -1.82
N GLU A 7 0.21 3.75 -0.74
CA GLU A 7 -0.38 2.42 -0.66
C GLU A 7 -1.90 2.53 -0.61
N VAL A 8 -2.58 1.79 -1.48
CA VAL A 8 -4.05 1.80 -1.61
C VAL A 8 -4.61 0.46 -1.18
N GLY A 9 -5.40 0.46 -0.12
CA GLY A 9 -6.12 -0.71 0.39
C GLY A 9 -7.22 -1.13 -0.57
N HIS A 10 -7.22 -2.39 -0.97
CA HIS A 10 -8.16 -2.94 -1.94
C HIS A 10 -9.18 -3.86 -1.23
N PRO A 11 -10.39 -4.07 -1.79
CA PRO A 11 -11.43 -4.90 -1.14
C PRO A 11 -11.02 -6.35 -0.84
N ASN A 12 -9.97 -6.86 -1.48
CA ASN A 12 -9.41 -8.18 -1.19
C ASN A 12 -8.55 -8.22 0.09
N GLY A 13 -8.31 -7.07 0.74
CA GLY A 13 -7.54 -6.93 1.97
C GLY A 13 -6.06 -6.60 1.78
N ALA A 14 -5.55 -6.57 0.55
CA ALA A 14 -4.18 -6.19 0.24
C ALA A 14 -4.02 -4.67 0.05
N TYR A 15 -2.81 -4.17 0.29
CA TYR A 15 -2.42 -2.81 -0.06
C TYR A 15 -1.49 -2.83 -1.27
N TYR A 16 -1.87 -2.12 -2.33
CA TYR A 16 -1.09 -2.02 -3.57
C TYR A 16 -0.37 -0.70 -3.68
N LYS A 17 0.81 -0.73 -4.29
CA LYS A 17 1.59 0.47 -4.59
C LYS A 17 0.93 1.26 -5.73
N ALA A 18 0.75 2.55 -5.50
CA ALA A 18 0.27 3.49 -6.49
C ALA A 18 0.98 4.85 -6.34
N TYR A 19 0.71 5.76 -7.27
CA TYR A 19 1.23 7.11 -7.26
C TYR A 19 0.08 8.11 -7.35
N VAL A 20 0.18 9.20 -6.60
CA VAL A 20 -0.79 10.31 -6.67
C VAL A 20 -0.65 11.01 -8.01
N HIS A 21 -1.75 11.06 -8.77
CA HIS A 21 -1.83 11.74 -10.05
C HIS A 21 -2.50 13.12 -9.92
N ASP A 22 -3.63 13.19 -9.22
CA ASP A 22 -4.31 14.43 -8.91
C ASP A 22 -5.04 14.36 -7.56
N VAL A 23 -5.43 15.52 -7.04
CA VAL A 23 -6.19 15.65 -5.79
C VAL A 23 -7.21 16.79 -5.90
N ASP A 24 -8.39 16.56 -5.35
CA ASP A 24 -9.41 17.58 -5.14
C ASP A 24 -10.07 17.40 -3.76
N ALA A 25 -11.13 18.16 -3.46
CA ALA A 25 -11.81 18.09 -2.16
C ALA A 25 -12.54 16.75 -1.90
N THR A 26 -12.80 15.97 -2.94
CA THR A 26 -13.57 14.72 -2.87
C THR A 26 -12.69 13.49 -2.71
N GLY A 27 -11.48 13.51 -3.27
CA GLY A 27 -10.58 12.35 -3.22
C GLY A 27 -9.25 12.56 -3.90
N ILE A 28 -8.54 11.45 -4.05
CA ILE A 28 -7.22 11.37 -4.69
C ILE A 28 -7.34 10.48 -5.93
N ASP A 29 -6.90 10.98 -7.07
CA ASP A 29 -6.73 10.20 -8.29
C ASP A 29 -5.37 9.52 -8.24
N VAL A 30 -5.36 8.19 -8.30
CA VAL A 30 -4.14 7.38 -8.21
C VAL A 30 -3.91 6.59 -9.49
N LYS A 31 -2.64 6.43 -9.84
CA LYS A 31 -2.16 5.54 -10.89
C LYS A 31 -1.39 4.38 -10.27
N TYR A 32 -1.81 3.14 -10.53
CA TYR A 32 -1.16 1.97 -9.97
C TYR A 32 0.19 1.70 -10.64
N ASP A 33 1.12 1.11 -9.88
CA ASP A 33 2.43 0.71 -10.41
C ASP A 33 2.24 -0.28 -11.57
N GLN A 34 2.99 -0.08 -12.66
CA GLN A 34 2.94 -0.92 -13.88
C GLN A 34 1.55 -1.08 -14.53
N ASP A 35 0.60 -0.17 -14.25
CA ASP A 35 -0.73 -0.18 -14.87
C ASP A 35 -1.53 -1.49 -14.65
N PHE A 36 -1.23 -2.23 -13.58
CA PHE A 36 -1.94 -3.48 -13.23
C PHE A 36 -3.44 -3.28 -12.92
N PHE A 37 -3.82 -2.06 -12.53
CA PHE A 37 -5.19 -1.65 -12.30
C PHE A 37 -5.43 -0.32 -13.02
N PRO A 38 -6.69 -0.05 -13.44
CA PRO A 38 -7.02 1.22 -14.04
C PRO A 38 -6.80 2.38 -13.05
N PRO A 39 -6.44 3.59 -13.54
CA PRO A 39 -6.45 4.79 -12.72
C PRO A 39 -7.80 4.95 -12.03
N THR A 40 -7.79 5.21 -10.73
CA THR A 40 -8.99 5.22 -9.91
C THR A 40 -8.99 6.42 -8.98
N LYS A 41 -10.15 7.07 -8.84
CA LYS A 41 -10.36 8.08 -7.82
C LYS A 41 -10.79 7.41 -6.52
N ILE A 42 -10.05 7.66 -5.44
CA ILE A 42 -10.36 7.12 -4.11
C ILE A 42 -10.85 8.26 -3.21
N PRO A 43 -12.11 8.21 -2.73
CA PRO A 43 -12.63 9.20 -1.80
C PRO A 43 -11.91 9.18 -0.45
N PHE A 44 -11.69 10.35 0.14
CA PHE A 44 -11.08 10.44 1.48
C PHE A 44 -11.90 9.74 2.57
N SER A 45 -13.24 9.69 2.41
CA SER A 45 -14.14 9.03 3.35
C SER A 45 -13.89 7.54 3.50
N GLU A 46 -13.23 6.90 2.52
CA GLU A 46 -12.94 5.48 2.56
C GLU A 46 -11.72 5.13 3.40
N ASN A 47 -10.86 6.09 3.72
CA ASN A 47 -9.66 5.89 4.56
C ASN A 47 -8.73 4.74 4.08
N ARG A 48 -8.70 4.46 2.77
CA ARG A 48 -7.93 3.33 2.19
C ARG A 48 -6.54 3.70 1.68
N ILE A 49 -6.19 4.98 1.62
CA ILE A 49 -4.87 5.41 1.14
C ILE A 49 -3.98 5.75 2.33
N ARG A 50 -2.75 5.25 2.36
CA ARG A 50 -1.73 5.59 3.36
C ARG A 50 -0.38 5.79 2.70
N LEU A 51 0.53 6.49 3.38
CA LEU A 51 1.93 6.57 2.93
C LEU A 51 2.63 5.21 3.16
N PRO A 52 3.61 4.82 2.32
CA PRO A 52 4.47 3.69 2.62
C PRO A 52 5.28 3.95 3.91
N PRO A 53 5.64 2.91 4.67
CA PRO A 53 6.42 3.08 5.89
C PRO A 53 7.85 3.56 5.54
N GLU A 54 8.36 4.54 6.29
CA GLU A 54 9.72 5.07 6.09
C GLU A 54 10.81 4.14 6.64
N ILE A 55 10.49 3.40 7.70
CA ILE A 55 11.44 2.53 8.40
C ILE A 55 10.80 1.14 8.56
N ILE A 56 11.51 0.12 8.10
CA ILE A 56 11.16 -1.29 8.31
C ILE A 56 12.18 -1.87 9.29
N ASP A 57 11.75 -2.11 10.53
CA ASP A 57 12.59 -2.71 11.56
C ASP A 57 12.04 -4.08 11.99
N LEU A 58 12.47 -5.12 11.28
CA LEU A 58 12.05 -6.49 11.54
C LEU A 58 12.47 -7.04 12.90
N LYS A 59 13.45 -6.41 13.58
CA LYS A 59 13.90 -6.86 14.90
C LYS A 59 12.83 -6.69 15.97
N LYS A 60 11.81 -5.86 15.71
CA LYS A 60 10.67 -5.66 16.60
C LYS A 60 9.61 -6.75 16.49
N LEU A 61 9.68 -7.60 15.48
CA LEU A 61 8.69 -8.64 15.24
C LEU A 61 8.95 -9.85 16.14
N THR A 62 7.95 -10.23 16.93
CA THR A 62 7.99 -11.44 17.77
C THR A 62 6.93 -12.47 17.32
N PRO A 63 7.05 -13.75 17.71
CA PRO A 63 6.06 -14.75 17.33
C PRO A 63 4.70 -14.41 17.94
N GLY A 64 3.67 -14.36 17.11
CA GLY A 64 2.32 -13.93 17.46
C GLY A 64 2.01 -12.49 17.02
N ASP A 65 3.01 -11.70 16.65
CA ASP A 65 2.78 -10.31 16.23
C ASP A 65 2.17 -10.23 14.83
N PRO A 66 1.29 -9.23 14.59
CA PRO A 66 0.82 -8.92 13.25
C PRO A 66 1.99 -8.45 12.37
N CYS A 67 1.97 -8.84 11.10
CA CYS A 67 2.93 -8.40 10.09
C CYS A 67 2.22 -8.15 8.76
N GLU A 68 2.95 -7.59 7.80
CA GLU A 68 2.52 -7.47 6.41
C GLU A 68 3.53 -8.19 5.50
N VAL A 69 3.01 -8.96 4.54
CA VAL A 69 3.78 -9.81 3.63
C VAL A 69 3.59 -9.33 2.19
N LEU A 70 4.69 -9.15 1.47
CA LEU A 70 4.68 -8.78 0.06
C LEU A 70 4.53 -10.05 -0.79
N SER A 71 3.32 -10.29 -1.29
CA SER A 71 3.01 -11.45 -2.11
C SER A 71 1.92 -11.15 -3.13
N LYS A 72 1.74 -12.07 -4.08
CA LYS A 72 0.67 -12.01 -5.07
C LYS A 72 -0.46 -12.94 -4.63
N ALA A 73 -1.71 -12.56 -4.90
CA ALA A 73 -2.83 -13.48 -4.68
C ALA A 73 -2.86 -14.60 -5.76
N LYS A 74 -2.42 -14.27 -6.99
CA LYS A 74 -2.31 -15.17 -8.15
C LYS A 74 -1.09 -14.78 -8.99
N GLU A 75 -0.62 -15.66 -9.87
CA GLU A 75 0.57 -15.41 -10.70
C GLU A 75 0.48 -14.12 -11.52
N ASP A 76 -0.71 -13.83 -12.06
CA ASP A 76 -1.00 -12.66 -12.91
C ASP A 76 -1.36 -11.39 -12.13
N GLU A 77 -1.42 -11.44 -10.80
CA GLU A 77 -1.72 -10.27 -9.98
C GLU A 77 -0.45 -9.52 -9.53
N PRO A 78 -0.54 -8.20 -9.29
CA PRO A 78 0.58 -7.45 -8.74
C PRO A 78 0.94 -7.90 -7.33
N LEU A 79 2.17 -7.59 -6.92
CA LEU A 79 2.57 -7.70 -5.52
C LEU A 79 1.79 -6.69 -4.67
N GLY A 80 1.20 -7.18 -3.59
CA GLY A 80 0.53 -6.37 -2.58
C GLY A 80 1.04 -6.72 -1.18
N TRP A 81 0.83 -5.81 -0.25
CA TRP A 81 1.07 -6.05 1.17
C TRP A 81 -0.17 -6.68 1.80
N TRP A 82 -0.04 -7.93 2.23
CA TRP A 82 -1.11 -8.72 2.83
C TRP A 82 -0.95 -8.79 4.34
N PRO A 83 -2.02 -8.60 5.12
CA PRO A 83 -1.96 -8.75 6.57
C PRO A 83 -1.78 -10.22 6.95
N ALA A 84 -0.82 -10.48 7.82
CA ALA A 84 -0.48 -11.81 8.33
C ALA A 84 -0.13 -11.76 9.83
N THR A 85 0.23 -12.91 10.38
CA THR A 85 0.74 -13.06 11.75
C THR A 85 2.04 -13.86 11.70
N ALA A 86 3.10 -13.33 12.30
CA ALA A 86 4.37 -14.04 12.38
C ALA A 86 4.27 -15.23 13.36
N LYS A 87 4.73 -16.42 12.97
CA LYS A 87 4.68 -17.62 13.81
C LYS A 87 6.05 -18.06 14.28
N MET A 88 7.05 -17.99 13.42
CA MET A 88 8.42 -18.41 13.74
C MET A 88 9.39 -17.66 12.85
N PHE A 89 10.60 -17.42 13.35
CA PHE A 89 11.72 -16.92 12.58
C PHE A 89 12.89 -17.89 12.71
N LYS A 90 13.58 -18.14 11.60
CA LYS A 90 14.81 -18.95 11.56
C LYS A 90 15.75 -18.40 10.50
N GLY A 91 16.85 -17.78 10.95
CA GLY A 91 17.75 -17.06 10.04
C GLY A 91 17.00 -15.94 9.33
N ASP A 92 17.06 -15.92 7.99
CA ASP A 92 16.40 -14.93 7.15
C ASP A 92 14.98 -15.33 6.71
N PHE A 93 14.41 -16.39 7.30
CA PHE A 93 13.08 -16.90 6.94
C PHE A 93 12.08 -16.75 8.09
N PHE A 94 10.86 -16.39 7.73
CA PHE A 94 9.72 -16.19 8.61
C PHE A 94 8.58 -17.12 8.20
N VAL A 95 8.08 -17.90 9.14
CA VAL A 95 6.81 -18.62 8.98
C VAL A 95 5.69 -17.67 9.35
N VAL A 96 4.74 -17.46 8.45
CA VAL A 96 3.61 -16.55 8.64
C VAL A 96 2.29 -17.27 8.39
N ASP A 97 1.24 -16.82 9.07
CA ASP A 97 -0.14 -17.18 8.77
C ASP A 97 -0.87 -15.97 8.19
N TYR A 98 -1.38 -16.08 6.97
CA TYR A 98 -2.18 -15.02 6.36
C TYR A 98 -3.52 -14.87 7.10
N LYS A 99 -3.97 -13.63 7.28
CA LYS A 99 -5.31 -13.36 7.83
C LYS A 99 -6.35 -13.62 6.74
N VAL A 100 -6.89 -14.83 6.68
CA VAL A 100 -7.95 -15.20 5.74
C VAL A 100 -9.33 -14.77 6.29
N SER A 101 -10.23 -14.38 5.39
CA SER A 101 -11.59 -13.93 5.68
C SER A 101 -12.47 -15.02 6.32
N ALA A 102 -13.69 -14.64 6.73
CA ALA A 102 -14.64 -15.29 7.66
C ALA A 102 -15.00 -16.79 7.48
N GLN A 103 -14.36 -17.53 6.57
CA GLN A 103 -14.58 -18.96 6.30
C GLN A 103 -13.47 -19.88 6.86
N GLY A 104 -12.49 -19.34 7.59
CA GLY A 104 -11.75 -20.09 8.62
C GLY A 104 -10.60 -20.99 8.16
N ALA A 105 -10.17 -20.94 6.89
CA ALA A 105 -8.97 -21.65 6.45
C ALA A 105 -7.72 -20.79 6.68
N SER A 106 -6.82 -21.19 7.59
CA SER A 106 -5.50 -20.55 7.76
C SER A 106 -4.54 -21.03 6.68
N TYR A 107 -3.94 -20.09 5.93
CA TYR A 107 -2.88 -20.39 4.97
C TYR A 107 -1.54 -19.95 5.54
N SER A 108 -0.59 -20.89 5.62
CA SER A 108 0.75 -20.67 6.13
C SER A 108 1.77 -20.70 5.01
N ASP A 109 2.78 -19.83 5.09
CA ASP A 109 3.85 -19.75 4.09
C ASP A 109 5.20 -19.38 4.74
N ILE A 110 6.30 -19.64 4.02
CA ILE A 110 7.66 -19.31 4.43
C ILE A 110 8.16 -18.13 3.61
N ILE A 111 8.34 -17.00 4.28
CA ILE A 111 8.66 -15.71 3.66
C ILE A 111 10.09 -15.32 4.01
N SER A 112 10.83 -14.84 3.01
CA SER A 112 12.17 -14.28 3.20
C SER A 112 12.09 -12.87 3.82
N SER A 113 13.11 -12.47 4.57
CA SER A 113 13.17 -11.20 5.31
C SER A 113 12.96 -9.95 4.42
N ASP A 114 13.25 -10.03 3.12
CA ASP A 114 13.03 -8.95 2.14
C ASP A 114 11.55 -8.74 1.76
N LYS A 115 10.67 -9.69 2.06
CA LYS A 115 9.25 -9.69 1.68
C LYS A 115 8.29 -9.60 2.87
N ILE A 116 8.79 -9.30 4.06
CA ILE A 116 8.00 -9.12 5.27
C ILE A 116 8.33 -7.76 5.90
N ARG A 117 7.34 -7.16 6.57
CA ARG A 117 7.55 -5.95 7.36
C ARG A 117 6.63 -5.92 8.58
N CYS A 118 6.97 -5.07 9.54
CA CYS A 118 6.03 -4.67 10.58
C CYS A 118 4.81 -3.96 9.96
N PRO A 119 3.63 -4.02 10.57
CA PRO A 119 2.44 -3.35 10.06
C PRO A 119 2.70 -1.85 9.86
N ASN A 120 2.27 -1.33 8.72
CA ASN A 120 2.40 0.09 8.44
C ASN A 120 1.47 0.90 9.37
N THR A 121 2.08 1.78 10.17
CA THR A 121 1.41 2.62 11.18
C THR A 121 1.01 4.00 10.67
N ASN A 122 1.27 4.31 9.40
CA ASN A 122 0.88 5.61 8.84
C ASN A 122 -0.65 5.74 8.85
N PRO A 123 -1.17 6.89 9.30
CA PRO A 123 -2.61 7.13 9.25
C PRO A 123 -3.09 7.23 7.79
N PRO A 124 -4.39 7.04 7.56
CA PRO A 124 -4.99 7.32 6.27
C PRO A 124 -4.72 8.77 5.83
N ILE A 125 -4.47 8.96 4.54
CA ILE A 125 -4.24 10.27 3.95
C ILE A 125 -5.57 11.05 3.93
N THR A 126 -5.52 12.32 4.34
CA THR A 126 -6.66 13.25 4.32
C THR A 126 -6.40 14.43 3.39
N TYR A 127 -7.47 15.11 2.96
CA TYR A 127 -7.37 16.28 2.08
C TYR A 127 -6.44 17.37 2.62
N SER A 128 -6.45 17.60 3.94
CA SER A 128 -5.62 18.59 4.62
C SER A 128 -4.10 18.32 4.54
N MET A 129 -3.69 17.12 4.14
CA MET A 129 -2.27 16.78 3.93
C MET A 129 -1.74 17.29 2.58
N PHE A 130 -2.62 17.67 1.65
CA PHE A 130 -2.23 18.19 0.34
C PHE A 130 -2.29 19.71 0.28
N LYS A 131 -1.43 20.26 -0.58
CA LYS A 131 -1.47 21.67 -1.00
C LYS A 131 -1.48 21.71 -2.52
N LYS A 132 -2.62 22.07 -3.10
CA LYS A 132 -2.78 22.28 -4.55
C LYS A 132 -2.80 23.78 -4.83
N ALA A 133 -1.98 24.21 -5.77
CA ALA A 133 -1.94 25.58 -6.25
C ALA A 133 -2.08 25.55 -7.78
N GLU A 134 -3.05 26.31 -8.29
CA GLU A 134 -3.27 26.45 -9.72
C GLU A 134 -2.72 27.80 -10.16
N LEU A 135 -1.84 27.77 -11.15
CA LEU A 135 -1.24 28.96 -11.73
C LEU A 135 -1.77 29.11 -13.15
N SER A 136 -2.43 30.22 -13.43
CA SER A 136 -2.86 30.54 -14.78
C SER A 136 -1.62 30.80 -15.64
N VAL A 137 -1.44 30.00 -16.69
CA VAL A 137 -0.39 30.22 -17.68
C VAL A 137 -0.85 31.36 -18.61
N PRO A 138 -0.09 32.45 -18.79
CA PRO A 138 -0.42 33.51 -19.75
C PRO A 138 -0.51 32.98 -21.18
N LYS A 139 -1.44 33.52 -21.98
CA LYS A 139 -1.71 33.03 -23.35
C LYS A 139 -0.48 33.10 -24.25
N GLU A 140 0.40 34.06 -24.01
CA GLU A 140 1.62 34.33 -24.76
C GLU A 140 2.65 33.19 -24.70
N ILE A 141 2.52 32.29 -23.71
CA ILE A 141 3.41 31.14 -23.50
C ILE A 141 2.66 29.80 -23.43
N GLN A 142 1.36 29.78 -23.75
CA GLN A 142 0.56 28.56 -23.76
C GLN A 142 0.90 27.64 -24.94
N GLU A 143 1.50 28.16 -26.01
CA GLU A 143 1.99 27.38 -27.16
C GLU A 143 3.31 27.99 -27.70
N ALA A 144 4.39 27.21 -27.63
CA ALA A 144 5.56 27.28 -28.50
C ALA A 144 5.95 25.85 -28.88
#